data_AF-A0A0G0ARA9-F1
#
_entry.id   AF-A0A0G0ARA9-F1
#
_cell.length_a   1.000
_cell.length_b   1.000
_cell.length_c   1.000
_cell.angle_alpha   90.00
_cell.angle_beta   90.00
_cell.angle_gamma   90.00
#
_symmetry.space_group_name_H-M   'P 1'
#
loop_
_entity.id
_entity.type
_entity.pdbx_description
1 polymer ?
#
loop_
_entity_poly.entity_id
_entity_poly.type
_entity_poly.pdbx_seq_one_letter_code
_entity_poly.pdbx_strand_id
1 'polypeptide(L)'
;MDTPFKDVNEFVAKVDDMKKQDKMDLSSDQDLSLAIMNLISIEEHFFFTAQKTGKPEYFDLLQTARAMRGELLRKIVKEYEGEVWCISKHLLAASMRLMEVGTKQHKMGNKEEALDLFQKSYDLYSLFWGLNMKLIDTAGIKKIDDNALNHHDTEKKGFVGKLGDLVRKAIDCCLE
;
A
#
# COMPACT_ATOMS: atom_id res chain seq x y z
N MET A 1 0.90 -23.82 -23.71
CA MET A 1 0.73 -22.36 -23.86
C MET A 1 -0.41 -21.97 -22.94
N ASP A 2 -0.10 -21.75 -21.67
CA ASP A 2 -1.08 -21.25 -20.69
C ASP A 2 -1.19 -19.74 -20.89
N THR A 3 -2.39 -19.28 -21.26
CA THR A 3 -2.64 -17.89 -21.59
C THR A 3 -2.64 -17.03 -20.32
N PRO A 4 -1.98 -15.84 -20.31
CA PRO A 4 -1.93 -14.92 -19.16
C PRO A 4 -3.27 -14.33 -18.71
N PHE A 5 -4.37 -14.71 -19.36
CA PHE A 5 -5.72 -14.19 -19.18
C PHE A 5 -6.57 -14.99 -18.19
N LYS A 6 -6.12 -16.19 -17.77
CA LYS A 6 -6.80 -16.94 -16.70
C LYS A 6 -6.67 -16.24 -15.34
N ASP A 7 -5.48 -15.73 -15.04
CA ASP A 7 -5.14 -15.11 -13.74
C ASP A 7 -5.95 -13.86 -13.42
N VAL A 8 -6.16 -12.97 -14.40
CA VAL A 8 -6.89 -11.70 -14.21
C VAL A 8 -8.39 -11.93 -14.02
N ASN A 9 -8.97 -12.89 -14.75
CA ASN A 9 -10.41 -13.18 -14.64
C ASN A 9 -10.72 -13.98 -13.38
N GLU A 10 -9.85 -14.91 -12.98
CA GLU A 10 -9.94 -15.62 -11.71
C GLU A 10 -9.78 -14.67 -10.52
N PHE A 11 -8.94 -13.64 -10.66
CA PHE A 11 -8.79 -12.57 -9.69
C PHE A 11 -10.03 -11.68 -9.58
N VAL A 12 -10.57 -11.18 -10.70
CA VAL A 12 -11.80 -10.36 -10.69
C VAL A 12 -12.93 -11.17 -10.07
N ALA A 13 -13.04 -12.45 -10.40
CA ALA A 13 -13.99 -13.35 -9.77
C ALA A 13 -13.74 -13.50 -8.26
N LYS A 14 -12.48 -13.60 -7.80
CA LYS A 14 -12.14 -13.68 -6.37
C LYS A 14 -12.46 -12.37 -5.63
N VAL A 15 -12.19 -11.22 -6.22
CA VAL A 15 -12.56 -9.90 -5.68
C VAL A 15 -14.07 -9.75 -5.63
N ASP A 16 -14.78 -10.10 -6.70
CA ASP A 16 -16.24 -10.06 -6.76
C ASP A 16 -16.87 -11.01 -5.76
N ASP A 17 -16.31 -12.21 -5.56
CA ASP A 17 -16.76 -13.16 -4.54
C ASP A 17 -16.47 -12.64 -3.12
N MET A 18 -15.33 -11.99 -2.90
CA MET A 18 -15.01 -11.37 -1.60
C MET A 18 -15.95 -10.19 -1.30
N LYS A 19 -16.30 -9.37 -2.30
CA LYS A 19 -17.30 -8.30 -2.21
C LYS A 19 -18.69 -8.87 -1.92
N LYS A 20 -19.11 -9.94 -2.64
CA LYS A 20 -20.43 -10.58 -2.47
C LYS A 20 -20.60 -11.31 -1.14
N GLN A 21 -19.51 -11.75 -0.52
CA GLN A 21 -19.54 -12.45 0.78
C GLN A 21 -19.63 -11.51 1.99
N ASP A 22 -19.85 -10.20 1.81
CA ASP A 22 -20.07 -9.22 2.89
C ASP A 22 -18.88 -9.09 3.87
N LYS A 23 -17.68 -9.54 3.45
CA LYS A 23 -16.48 -9.64 4.30
C LYS A 23 -15.48 -8.49 4.11
N MET A 24 -15.62 -7.68 3.06
CA MET A 24 -14.71 -6.56 2.75
C MET A 24 -15.49 -5.44 2.07
N ASP A 25 -15.59 -4.30 2.75
CA ASP A 25 -15.94 -3.03 2.11
C ASP A 25 -14.65 -2.36 1.66
N LEU A 26 -14.21 -2.68 0.44
CA LEU A 26 -12.93 -2.22 -0.11
C LEU A 26 -12.86 -0.69 -0.25
N SER A 27 -14.01 -0.02 -0.39
CA SER A 27 -14.08 1.45 -0.48
C SER A 27 -13.79 2.08 0.88
N SER A 28 -14.52 1.66 1.92
CA SER A 28 -14.24 2.10 3.30
C SER A 28 -12.84 1.71 3.78
N ASP A 29 -12.37 0.52 3.41
CA ASP A 29 -11.02 0.05 3.78
C ASP A 29 -9.92 0.87 3.05
N GLN A 30 -10.19 1.39 1.85
CA GLN A 30 -9.30 2.33 1.18
C GLN A 30 -9.15 3.63 1.96
N ASP A 31 -10.27 4.28 2.29
CA ASP A 31 -10.24 5.51 3.08
C ASP A 31 -9.54 5.28 4.42
N LEU A 32 -9.80 4.13 5.04
CA LEU A 32 -9.14 3.73 6.26
C LEU A 32 -7.64 3.55 6.10
N SER A 33 -7.17 2.99 4.97
CA SER A 33 -5.74 2.84 4.69
C SER A 33 -5.03 4.20 4.55
N LEU A 34 -5.71 5.21 3.98
CA LEU A 34 -5.21 6.58 3.89
C LEU A 34 -5.18 7.26 5.27
N ALA A 35 -6.19 7.03 6.10
CA ALA A 35 -6.19 7.48 7.48
C ALA A 35 -5.01 6.89 8.28
N ILE A 36 -4.70 5.60 8.06
CA ILE A 36 -3.52 4.94 8.66
C ILE A 36 -2.21 5.58 8.19
N MET A 37 -2.06 5.87 6.88
CA MET A 37 -0.90 6.60 6.36
C MET A 37 -0.72 7.95 7.07
N ASN A 38 -1.80 8.71 7.21
CA ASN A 38 -1.78 10.01 7.89
C ASN A 38 -1.41 9.88 9.38
N LEU A 39 -1.88 8.85 10.09
CA LEU A 39 -1.48 8.60 11.47
C LEU A 39 0.01 8.26 11.60
N ILE A 40 0.59 7.52 10.65
CA ILE A 40 2.04 7.29 10.59
C ILE A 40 2.78 8.61 10.43
N SER A 41 2.31 9.48 9.53
CA SER A 41 2.88 10.82 9.34
C SER A 41 2.78 11.70 10.61
N ILE A 42 1.69 11.58 11.37
CA ILE A 42 1.52 12.27 12.66
C ILE A 42 2.51 11.74 13.71
N GLU A 43 2.71 10.43 13.81
CA GLU A 43 3.74 9.84 14.70
C GLU A 43 5.13 10.43 14.40
N GLU A 44 5.51 10.51 13.12
CA GLU A 44 6.78 11.09 12.68
C GLU A 44 6.88 12.59 13.03
N HIS A 45 5.81 13.36 12.82
CA HIS A 45 5.78 14.78 13.17
C HIS A 45 5.94 15.02 14.67
N PHE A 46 5.27 14.25 15.51
CA PHE A 46 5.43 14.37 16.96
C PHE A 46 6.84 13.99 17.40
N PHE A 47 7.42 12.93 16.84
CA PHE A 47 8.82 12.57 17.11
C PHE A 47 9.77 13.74 16.80
N PHE A 48 9.71 14.30 15.58
CA PHE A 48 10.57 15.42 15.22
C PHE A 48 10.30 16.68 16.05
N THR A 49 9.05 16.93 16.42
CA THR A 49 8.69 18.10 17.24
C THR A 49 9.25 17.96 18.66
N ALA A 50 9.17 16.78 19.27
CA ALA A 50 9.80 16.49 20.56
C ALA A 50 11.31 16.79 20.51
N GLN A 51 12.00 16.29 19.48
CA GLN A 51 13.43 16.50 19.30
C GLN A 51 13.81 17.96 19.07
N LYS A 52 13.02 18.70 18.26
CA LYS A 52 13.28 20.11 17.95
C LYS A 52 13.01 21.05 19.12
N THR A 53 12.03 20.73 19.95
CA THR A 53 11.56 21.63 21.02
C THR A 53 12.08 21.23 22.39
N GLY A 54 12.62 20.02 22.55
CA GLY A 54 13.03 19.47 23.84
C GLY A 54 11.86 19.13 24.78
N LYS A 55 10.62 19.12 24.27
CA LYS A 55 9.40 18.90 25.05
C LYS A 55 8.96 17.44 24.98
N PRO A 56 9.09 16.65 26.06
CA PRO A 56 8.79 15.22 26.03
C PRO A 56 7.30 14.90 25.88
N GLU A 57 6.38 15.83 26.16
CA GLU A 57 4.93 15.64 26.09
C GLU A 57 4.45 15.27 24.67
N TYR A 58 5.22 15.65 23.64
CA TYR A 58 4.95 15.22 22.27
C TYR A 58 5.09 13.70 22.07
N PHE A 59 5.86 12.99 22.91
CA PHE A 59 5.92 11.53 22.87
C PHE A 59 4.63 10.89 23.38
N ASP A 60 3.89 11.53 24.29
CA ASP A 60 2.58 11.04 24.75
C ASP A 60 1.53 11.16 23.64
N LEU A 61 1.56 12.27 22.89
CA LEU A 61 0.74 12.46 21.70
C LEU A 61 1.10 11.46 20.60
N LEU A 62 2.38 11.15 20.43
CA LEU A 62 2.85 10.09 19.54
C LEU A 62 2.24 8.74 19.92
N GLN A 63 2.27 8.35 21.21
CA GLN A 63 1.67 7.09 21.65
C GLN A 63 0.16 7.05 21.41
N THR A 64 -0.52 8.19 21.54
CA THR A 64 -1.96 8.30 21.23
C THR A 64 -2.23 8.03 19.75
N ALA A 65 -1.50 8.69 18.85
CA ALA A 65 -1.62 8.46 17.41
C ALA A 65 -1.27 7.00 17.04
N ARG A 66 -0.23 6.45 17.67
CA ARG A 66 0.23 5.07 17.48
C ARG A 66 -0.81 4.03 17.88
N ALA A 67 -1.50 4.25 19.00
CA ALA A 67 -2.57 3.39 19.48
C ALA A 67 -3.75 3.39 18.49
N MET A 68 -4.19 4.59 18.08
CA MET A 68 -5.25 4.74 17.08
C MET A 68 -4.88 4.05 15.76
N ARG A 69 -3.64 4.24 15.27
CA ARG A 69 -3.16 3.55 14.06
C ARG A 69 -3.25 2.03 14.21
N GLY A 70 -2.84 1.49 15.35
CA GLY A 70 -2.90 0.04 15.61
C GLY A 70 -4.33 -0.50 15.70
N GLU A 71 -5.29 0.29 16.17
CA GLU A 71 -6.72 -0.08 16.14
C GLU A 71 -7.27 -0.11 14.72
N LEU A 72 -6.98 0.92 13.91
CA LEU A 72 -7.45 0.99 12.53
C LEU A 72 -6.79 -0.07 11.64
N LEU A 73 -5.50 -0.32 11.80
CA LEU A 73 -4.79 -1.33 11.00
C LEU A 73 -5.31 -2.75 11.25
N ARG A 74 -5.79 -3.07 12.47
CA ARG A 74 -6.48 -4.35 12.78
C ARG A 74 -7.81 -4.53 12.05
N LYS A 75 -8.42 -3.45 11.57
CA LYS A 75 -9.65 -3.56 10.78
C LYS A 75 -9.36 -4.07 9.37
N ILE A 76 -8.20 -3.77 8.81
CA ILE A 76 -7.80 -4.20 7.47
C ILE A 76 -6.99 -5.50 7.51
N VAL A 77 -5.96 -5.56 8.36
CA VAL A 77 -5.05 -6.72 8.46
C VAL A 77 -5.66 -7.77 9.38
N LYS A 78 -6.34 -8.77 8.81
CA LYS A 78 -7.04 -9.83 9.57
C LYS A 78 -6.14 -11.00 9.98
N GLU A 79 -5.02 -11.21 9.29
CA GLU A 79 -4.10 -12.32 9.58
C GLU A 79 -2.86 -11.85 10.34
N TYR A 80 -2.59 -12.56 11.44
CA TYR A 80 -1.50 -12.28 12.38
C TYR A 80 -0.27 -13.16 12.13
N GLU A 81 -0.03 -13.61 10.91
CA GLU A 81 1.34 -13.97 10.53
C GLU A 81 2.17 -12.69 10.68
N GLY A 82 2.95 -12.58 11.77
CA GLY A 82 3.45 -11.30 12.30
C GLY A 82 4.26 -10.43 11.32
N GLU A 83 4.73 -11.02 10.22
CA GLU A 83 5.37 -10.33 9.11
C GLU A 83 4.38 -9.49 8.28
N VAL A 84 3.15 -9.97 8.04
CA VAL A 84 2.13 -9.28 7.23
C VAL A 84 1.73 -7.94 7.84
N TRP A 85 1.55 -7.91 9.17
CA TRP A 85 1.27 -6.69 9.91
C TRP A 85 2.36 -5.63 9.71
N CYS A 86 3.63 -6.06 9.87
CA CYS A 86 4.76 -5.16 9.77
C CYS A 86 5.01 -4.71 8.32
N ILE A 87 4.90 -5.62 7.36
CA ILE A 87 5.04 -5.30 5.93
C ILE A 87 3.95 -4.32 5.51
N SER A 88 2.70 -4.56 5.91
CA SER A 88 1.56 -3.69 5.58
C SER A 88 1.78 -2.24 6.01
N LYS A 89 2.16 -1.99 7.28
CA LYS A 89 2.44 -0.62 7.74
C LYS A 89 3.61 0.01 6.98
N HIS A 90 4.64 -0.76 6.61
CA HIS A 90 5.83 -0.24 5.93
C HIS A 90 5.53 0.09 4.46
N LEU A 91 4.72 -0.72 3.79
CA LEU A 91 4.22 -0.44 2.43
C LEU A 91 3.40 0.85 2.41
N LEU A 92 2.46 1.03 3.36
CA LEU A 92 1.68 2.25 3.48
C LEU A 92 2.55 3.49 3.74
N ALA A 93 3.49 3.39 4.68
CA ALA A 93 4.41 4.49 5.01
C ALA A 93 5.30 4.90 3.82
N ALA A 94 5.90 3.91 3.14
CA ALA A 94 6.78 4.15 2.00
C ALA A 94 6.01 4.71 0.79
N SER A 95 4.80 4.19 0.53
CA SER A 95 3.89 4.73 -0.49
C SER A 95 3.62 6.23 -0.23
N MET A 96 3.12 6.58 0.96
CA MET A 96 2.86 7.97 1.31
C MET A 96 4.10 8.87 1.17
N ARG A 97 5.27 8.38 1.59
CA ARG A 97 6.52 9.15 1.51
C ARG A 97 6.94 9.40 0.06
N LEU A 98 6.85 8.42 -0.82
CA LEU A 98 7.15 8.59 -2.25
C LEU A 98 6.15 9.52 -2.94
N MET A 99 4.86 9.43 -2.60
CA MET A 99 3.84 10.36 -3.09
C MET A 99 4.16 11.83 -2.73
N GLU A 100 4.56 12.07 -1.49
CA GLU A 100 4.95 13.41 -1.01
C GLU A 100 6.21 13.93 -1.72
N VAL A 101 7.23 13.09 -1.92
CA VAL A 101 8.46 13.49 -2.65
C VAL A 101 8.16 13.72 -4.13
N GLY A 102 7.34 12.88 -4.77
CA GLY A 102 6.89 13.07 -6.14
C GLY A 102 6.15 14.40 -6.32
N THR A 103 5.29 14.77 -5.37
CA THR A 103 4.58 16.07 -5.37
C THR A 103 5.55 17.25 -5.32
N LYS A 104 6.63 17.13 -4.53
CA LYS A 104 7.69 18.15 -4.45
C LYS A 104 8.46 18.26 -5.76
N GLN A 105 8.86 17.14 -6.36
CA GLN A 105 9.55 17.14 -7.66
C GLN A 105 8.66 17.72 -8.76
N HIS A 106 7.37 17.38 -8.76
CA HIS A 106 6.42 17.93 -9.71
C HIS A 106 6.30 19.46 -9.58
N LYS A 107 6.23 19.98 -8.35
CA LYS A 107 6.22 21.43 -8.07
C LYS A 107 7.51 22.12 -8.53
N MET A 108 8.64 21.44 -8.50
CA MET A 108 9.94 21.94 -8.97
C MET A 108 10.10 21.88 -10.50
N GLY A 109 9.15 21.29 -11.23
CA GLY A 109 9.22 21.13 -12.68
C GLY A 109 9.89 19.84 -13.15
N ASN A 110 10.36 19.00 -12.23
CA ASN A 110 11.03 17.71 -12.51
C ASN A 110 9.98 16.63 -12.82
N LYS A 111 9.27 16.78 -13.94
CA LYS A 111 8.08 15.97 -14.28
C LYS A 111 8.38 14.49 -14.42
N GLU A 112 9.46 14.12 -15.09
CA GLU A 112 9.82 12.71 -15.32
C GLU A 112 10.11 11.99 -13.99
N GLU A 113 10.92 12.60 -13.14
CA GLU A 113 11.22 12.08 -11.79
C GLU A 113 9.95 11.97 -10.94
N ALA A 114 9.08 12.98 -10.97
CA ALA A 114 7.83 12.95 -10.25
C ALA A 114 6.93 11.78 -10.68
N LEU A 115 6.79 11.54 -11.99
CA LEU A 115 5.99 10.43 -12.51
C LEU A 115 6.55 9.07 -12.11
N ASP A 116 7.87 8.90 -12.12
CA ASP A 116 8.54 7.69 -11.64
C ASP A 116 8.27 7.45 -10.14
N LEU A 117 8.35 8.50 -9.31
CA LEU A 117 8.04 8.43 -7.87
C LEU A 117 6.57 8.11 -7.61
N PHE A 118 5.64 8.70 -8.37
CA PHE A 118 4.21 8.39 -8.27
C PHE A 118 3.91 6.94 -8.65
N GLN A 119 4.56 6.41 -9.68
CA GLN A 119 4.39 5.01 -10.05
C GLN A 119 4.87 4.08 -8.92
N LYS A 120 6.07 4.31 -8.38
CA LYS A 120 6.59 3.53 -7.25
C LYS A 120 5.69 3.62 -6.01
N SER A 121 5.13 4.80 -5.74
CA SER A 121 4.16 4.99 -4.66
C SER A 121 2.92 4.11 -4.86
N TYR A 122 2.36 4.09 -6.08
CA TYR A 122 1.19 3.30 -6.41
C TYR A 122 1.47 1.79 -6.39
N ASP A 123 2.65 1.38 -6.84
CA ASP A 123 3.11 -0.01 -6.81
C ASP A 123 3.16 -0.55 -5.37
N LEU A 124 3.70 0.23 -4.42
CA LEU A 124 3.73 -0.15 -3.00
C LEU A 124 2.33 -0.23 -2.37
N TYR A 125 1.45 0.71 -2.73
CA TYR A 125 0.05 0.67 -2.30
C TYR A 125 -0.68 -0.57 -2.85
N SER A 126 -0.38 -0.92 -4.10
CA SER A 126 -0.94 -2.11 -4.73
C SER A 126 -0.45 -3.41 -4.08
N LEU A 127 0.83 -3.46 -3.70
CA LEU A 127 1.39 -4.58 -2.92
C LEU A 127 0.71 -4.72 -1.55
N PHE A 128 0.36 -3.61 -0.90
CA PHE A 128 -0.37 -3.65 0.38
C PHE A 128 -1.73 -4.35 0.22
N TRP A 129 -2.49 -4.04 -0.82
CA TRP A 129 -3.76 -4.71 -1.10
C TRP A 129 -3.57 -6.15 -1.55
N GLY A 130 -2.60 -6.41 -2.42
CA GLY A 130 -2.23 -7.76 -2.84
C GLY A 130 -1.95 -8.69 -1.67
N LEU A 131 -1.23 -8.18 -0.67
CA LEU A 131 -0.94 -8.90 0.56
C LEU A 131 -2.20 -9.13 1.42
N ASN A 132 -2.97 -8.07 1.70
CA ASN A 132 -4.11 -8.15 2.63
C ASN A 132 -5.33 -8.89 2.06
N MET A 133 -5.44 -8.99 0.74
CA MET A 133 -6.46 -9.78 0.05
C MET A 133 -5.98 -11.21 -0.25
N LYS A 134 -4.79 -11.62 0.25
CA LYS A 134 -4.17 -12.93 0.02
C LYS A 134 -4.04 -13.30 -1.46
N LEU A 135 -3.61 -12.33 -2.24
CA LEU A 135 -3.31 -12.47 -3.66
C LEU A 135 -1.83 -12.79 -3.88
N ILE A 136 -1.00 -12.49 -2.88
CA ILE A 136 0.41 -12.83 -2.80
C ILE A 136 0.54 -13.90 -1.72
N ASP A 137 1.04 -15.08 -2.09
CA ASP A 137 1.36 -16.13 -1.11
C ASP A 137 2.68 -15.79 -0.41
N THR A 138 2.62 -15.52 0.89
CA THR A 138 3.78 -15.26 1.74
C THR A 138 4.45 -16.53 2.24
N ALA A 139 3.77 -17.68 2.20
CA ALA A 139 4.25 -18.95 2.75
C ALA A 139 5.34 -19.63 1.88
N GLY A 140 5.72 -19.00 0.76
CA GLY A 140 6.61 -19.60 -0.23
C GLY A 140 7.54 -18.63 -0.93
N ILE A 141 7.94 -17.51 -0.31
CA ILE A 141 8.91 -16.57 -0.90
C ILE A 141 10.29 -17.25 -0.98
N LYS A 142 10.46 -18.12 -1.98
CA LYS A 142 11.76 -18.40 -2.58
C LYS A 142 12.22 -17.09 -3.21
N LYS A 143 13.53 -16.80 -3.10
CA LYS A 143 14.20 -15.66 -3.75
C LYS A 143 13.47 -15.25 -5.02
N ILE A 144 13.02 -14.00 -5.06
CA ILE A 144 12.54 -13.37 -6.29
C ILE A 144 13.66 -13.58 -7.32
N ASP A 145 13.38 -14.33 -8.38
CA ASP A 145 14.32 -14.56 -9.49
C ASP A 145 14.79 -13.18 -9.97
N ASP A 146 16.10 -12.99 -10.15
CA ASP A 146 16.68 -11.69 -10.54
C ASP A 146 16.06 -11.15 -11.85
N ASN A 147 15.44 -12.03 -12.65
CA ASN A 147 14.69 -11.71 -13.86
C ASN A 147 13.27 -11.17 -13.63
N ALA A 148 12.70 -11.28 -12.43
CA ALA A 148 11.40 -10.69 -12.10
C ALA A 148 11.48 -9.17 -11.84
N LEU A 149 12.69 -8.65 -11.63
CA LEU A 149 13.03 -7.23 -11.55
C LEU A 149 13.64 -6.72 -12.87
N ASN A 150 13.17 -7.25 -14.01
CA ASN A 150 13.69 -6.89 -15.33
C ASN A 150 13.51 -5.39 -15.60
N HIS A 151 14.60 -4.63 -15.45
CA HIS A 151 14.72 -3.20 -15.71
C HIS A 151 14.78 -2.85 -17.22
N HIS A 152 14.48 -3.80 -18.10
CA HIS A 152 14.66 -3.69 -19.56
C HIS A 152 13.41 -3.97 -20.41
N ASP A 153 12.21 -4.06 -19.81
CA ASP A 153 10.98 -4.10 -20.61
C ASP A 153 10.44 -2.71 -20.91
N THR A 154 10.41 -2.37 -22.20
CA THR A 154 9.75 -1.17 -22.76
C THR A 154 8.23 -1.21 -22.63
N GLU A 155 7.66 -2.33 -22.19
CA GLU A 155 6.28 -2.46 -21.71
C GLU A 155 6.27 -2.83 -20.22
N LYS A 156 5.98 -1.87 -19.34
CA LYS A 156 5.88 -2.08 -17.88
C LYS A 156 4.68 -2.97 -17.48
N LYS A 157 4.68 -4.26 -17.83
CA LYS A 157 3.65 -5.24 -17.40
C LYS A 157 4.25 -6.45 -16.68
N GLY A 158 5.13 -6.19 -15.72
CA GLY A 158 5.52 -7.17 -14.69
C GLY A 158 4.39 -7.47 -13.70
N PHE A 159 4.63 -8.40 -12.76
CA PHE A 159 3.67 -8.81 -11.72
C PHE A 159 3.04 -7.64 -10.96
N VAL A 160 3.85 -6.64 -10.59
CA VAL A 160 3.41 -5.44 -9.87
C VAL A 160 2.48 -4.56 -10.71
N GLY A 161 2.75 -4.40 -12.01
CA GLY A 161 1.88 -3.64 -12.91
C GLY A 161 0.51 -4.31 -13.08
N LYS A 162 0.47 -5.64 -13.19
CA LYS A 162 -0.79 -6.40 -13.21
C LYS A 162 -1.54 -6.26 -11.89
N LEU A 163 -0.85 -6.34 -10.75
CA LEU A 163 -1.45 -6.11 -9.43
C LEU A 163 -2.03 -4.70 -9.30
N GLY A 164 -1.35 -3.69 -9.82
CA GLY A 164 -1.83 -2.31 -9.82
C GLY A 164 -3.08 -2.09 -10.68
N ASP A 165 -3.15 -2.67 -11.87
CA ASP A 165 -4.35 -2.65 -12.71
C ASP A 165 -5.55 -3.34 -12.05
N LEU A 166 -5.26 -4.38 -11.27
CA LEU A 166 -6.24 -5.17 -10.54
C LEU A 166 -6.77 -4.46 -9.30
N VAL A 167 -5.88 -3.86 -8.51
CA VAL A 167 -6.23 -2.99 -7.37
C VAL A 167 -7.07 -1.80 -7.85
N ARG A 168 -6.72 -1.18 -8.98
CA ARG A 168 -7.52 -0.09 -9.58
C ARG A 168 -8.97 -0.51 -9.82
N LYS A 169 -9.20 -1.73 -10.31
CA LYS A 169 -10.55 -2.26 -10.58
C LYS A 169 -11.28 -2.69 -9.31
N ALA A 170 -10.54 -3.19 -8.32
CA ALA A 170 -11.11 -3.70 -7.08
C ALA A 170 -11.58 -2.57 -6.16
N ILE A 171 -10.84 -1.47 -6.13
CA ILE A 171 -10.98 -0.36 -5.18
C ILE A 171 -11.44 0.92 -5.88
N ASP A 172 -12.21 0.78 -6.96
CA ASP A 172 -12.76 1.93 -7.68
C ASP A 172 -13.89 2.58 -6.85
N CYS A 173 -13.52 3.53 -5.97
CA CYS A 173 -14.45 4.34 -5.18
C CYS A 173 -15.34 5.28 -6.03
N CYS A 174 -15.11 5.39 -7.35
CA CYS A 174 -15.93 6.25 -8.21
C CYS A 174 -17.26 5.61 -8.63
N LEU A 175 -17.59 4.43 -8.10
CA LEU A 175 -18.80 3.67 -8.41
C LEU A 175 -19.85 3.70 -7.28
N GLU A 176 -19.56 4.41 -6.18
CA GLU A 176 -20.57 4.84 -5.19
C GLU A 176 -21.35 6.07 -5.67
#